data_AF-A0A9E0ZYU5-F1
#
_entry.id   AF-A0A9E0ZYU5-F1
#
_cell.length_a   1.000
_cell.length_b   1.000
_cell.length_c   1.000
_cell.angle_alpha   90.00
_cell.angle_beta   90.00
_cell.angle_gamma   90.00
#
_symmetry.space_group_name_H-M   'P 1'
#
loop_
_entity.id
_entity.type
_entity.pdbx_description
1 polymer ?
#
loop_
_entity_poly.entity_id
_entity_poly.type
_entity_poly.pdbx_seq_one_letter_code
_entity_poly.pdbx_strand_id
1 'polypeptide(L)'
;MRLIDADKALEKISKMIDYCEKDTSVNGLTALFQVGDAIMDCKTVDAGLVKRGKWKFTGTDKNGDVYQCSNCELKIGLDYETNYCPNCGAKMDLEEPE
;
A
#
# COMPACT_ATOMS: atom_id res chain seq x y z
N MET A 1 -0.38 -2.17 -12.26
CA MET A 1 0.61 -3.14 -11.77
C MET A 1 -0.04 -3.97 -10.66
N ARG A 2 0.10 -5.29 -10.67
CA ARG A 2 -0.37 -6.13 -9.56
C ARG A 2 0.74 -6.21 -8.52
N LEU A 3 0.43 -5.93 -7.26
CA LEU A 3 1.39 -6.05 -6.17
C LEU A 3 1.39 -7.50 -5.68
N ILE A 4 2.59 -8.04 -5.48
CA ILE A 4 2.80 -9.39 -4.94
C ILE A 4 3.55 -9.23 -3.63
N ASP A 5 3.08 -9.94 -2.61
CA ASP A 5 3.78 -10.08 -1.34
C ASP A 5 5.02 -10.95 -1.56
N ALA A 6 6.20 -10.32 -1.53
CA ALA A 6 7.47 -10.98 -1.84
C ALA A 6 7.77 -12.12 -0.85
N ASP A 7 7.48 -11.92 0.44
CA ASP A 7 7.73 -12.92 1.48
C ASP A 7 6.87 -14.17 1.25
N LYS A 8 5.58 -13.98 0.96
CA LYS A 8 4.70 -15.11 0.62
C LYS A 8 5.08 -15.79 -0.68
N ALA A 9 5.59 -15.04 -1.67
CA ALA A 9 6.07 -15.61 -2.91
C ALA A 9 7.29 -16.50 -2.66
N LEU A 10 8.26 -16.04 -1.86
CA LEU A 10 9.44 -16.78 -1.46
C LEU A 10 9.08 -18.03 -0.65
N GLU A 11 8.16 -17.93 0.31
CA GLU A 11 7.67 -19.09 1.08
C GLU A 11 7.10 -20.18 0.14
N LYS A 12 6.34 -19.76 -0.87
CA LYS A 12 5.76 -20.68 -1.85
C LYS A 12 6.84 -21.33 -2.73
N ILE A 13 7.86 -20.58 -3.12
CA ILE A 13 9.00 -21.09 -3.91
C ILE A 13 9.83 -22.06 -3.08
N SER A 14 10.11 -21.78 -1.81
CA SER A 14 10.81 -22.72 -0.92
C SER A 14 10.09 -24.06 -0.81
N LYS A 15 8.76 -24.06 -0.70
CA LYS A 15 7.96 -25.30 -0.70
C LYS A 15 8.07 -26.08 -2.02
N MET A 16 8.22 -25.39 -3.15
CA MET A 16 8.45 -26.02 -4.45
C MET A 16 9.85 -26.62 -4.55
N ILE A 17 10.86 -25.92 -4.02
CA ILE A 17 12.23 -26.41 -3.92
C ILE A 17 12.26 -27.70 -3.10
N ASP A 18 11.66 -27.71 -1.90
CA ASP A 18 11.58 -28.90 -1.04
C ASP A 18 10.94 -30.10 -1.74
N TYR A 19 9.96 -29.85 -2.62
CA TYR A 19 9.31 -30.89 -3.41
C TYR A 19 10.24 -31.42 -4.51
N CYS A 20 10.88 -30.54 -5.28
CA CYS A 20 11.82 -30.91 -6.33
C CYS A 20 13.08 -31.61 -5.79
N GLU A 21 13.55 -31.26 -4.59
CA GLU A 21 14.68 -31.96 -3.95
C GLU A 21 14.34 -33.40 -3.57
N LYS A 22 13.06 -33.67 -3.22
CA LYS A 22 12.59 -35.00 -2.82
C LYS A 22 12.23 -35.89 -4.02
N ASP A 23 11.82 -35.29 -5.13
CA ASP A 23 11.39 -36.02 -6.32
C ASP A 23 12.29 -35.70 -7.53
N THR A 24 13.30 -36.56 -7.71
CA THR A 24 14.27 -36.46 -8.83
C THR A 24 13.65 -36.63 -10.22
N SER A 25 12.37 -37.02 -10.33
CA SER A 25 11.65 -37.05 -11.60
C SER A 25 11.17 -35.67 -12.06
N VAL A 26 11.22 -34.67 -11.17
CA VAL A 26 10.75 -33.31 -11.41
C VAL A 26 11.94 -32.42 -11.80
N ASN A 27 11.88 -31.87 -13.01
CA ASN A 27 12.87 -30.91 -13.49
C ASN A 27 12.47 -29.48 -13.13
N GLY A 28 13.44 -28.63 -12.78
CA GLY A 28 13.19 -27.20 -12.53
C GLY A 28 13.82 -26.63 -11.25
N LEU A 29 14.49 -27.45 -10.44
CA LEU A 29 15.12 -27.01 -9.18
C LEU A 29 16.04 -25.79 -9.36
N THR A 30 16.91 -25.81 -10.38
CA THR A 30 17.78 -24.67 -10.69
C THR A 30 17.00 -23.41 -11.05
N ALA A 31 15.89 -23.54 -11.79
CA ALA A 31 15.05 -22.41 -12.16
C ALA A 31 14.34 -21.81 -10.93
N LEU A 32 13.94 -22.64 -9.96
CA LEU A 32 13.33 -22.18 -8.71
C LEU A 32 14.30 -21.34 -7.88
N PHE A 33 15.56 -21.76 -7.77
CA PHE A 33 16.61 -20.95 -7.11
C PHE A 33 16.81 -19.61 -7.83
N GLN A 34 16.95 -19.63 -9.16
CA GLN A 34 17.12 -18.40 -9.96
C GLN A 34 15.95 -17.42 -9.81
N VAL A 35 14.71 -17.92 -9.72
CA VAL A 35 13.54 -17.07 -9.49
C VAL A 35 13.55 -16.49 -8.07
N GLY A 36 13.95 -17.28 -7.06
CA GLY A 36 14.12 -16.81 -5.69
C GLY A 36 15.13 -15.66 -5.61
N ASP A 37 16.30 -15.83 -6.22
CA ASP A 37 17.35 -14.81 -6.28
C ASP A 37 16.84 -13.55 -6.99
N ALA A 38 16.17 -13.70 -8.14
CA ALA A 38 15.61 -12.58 -8.87
C ALA A 38 14.59 -11.77 -8.04
N ILE A 39 13.79 -12.44 -7.20
CA ILE A 39 12.84 -11.76 -6.30
C ILE A 39 13.58 -10.99 -5.20
N MET A 40 14.62 -11.59 -4.60
CA MET A 40 15.44 -10.95 -3.58
C MET A 40 16.21 -9.73 -4.10
N ASP A 41 16.64 -9.77 -5.36
CA ASP A 41 17.36 -8.68 -6.02
C ASP A 41 16.45 -7.55 -6.52
N CYS A 42 15.15 -7.81 -6.67
CA CYS A 42 14.20 -6.79 -7.10
C CYS A 42 14.00 -5.73 -6.01
N LYS A 43 13.99 -4.46 -6.42
CA LYS A 43 13.59 -3.37 -5.51
C LYS A 43 12.14 -3.54 -5.11
N THR A 44 11.89 -3.50 -3.80
CA THR A 44 10.53 -3.45 -3.26
C THR A 44 9.85 -2.19 -3.76
N VAL A 45 8.64 -2.35 -4.30
CA VAL A 45 7.78 -1.21 -4.64
C VAL A 45 7.29 -0.62 -3.32
N ASP A 46 7.50 0.68 -3.11
CA ASP A 46 6.84 1.42 -2.03
C ASP A 46 5.35 1.58 -2.37
N ALA A 47 4.63 0.51 -2.10
CA ALA A 47 3.18 0.49 -2.14
C ALA A 47 2.65 0.79 -0.73
N GLY A 48 2.97 1.98 -0.22
CA GLY A 48 2.28 2.50 0.95
C GLY A 48 0.78 2.30 0.77
N LEU A 49 0.13 1.67 1.76
CA LEU A 49 -1.33 1.60 1.81
C LEU A 49 -1.86 3.01 1.60
N VAL A 50 -2.77 3.21 0.64
CA VAL A 50 -3.42 4.51 0.45
C VAL A 50 -3.96 4.92 1.81
N LYS A 51 -3.31 5.93 2.42
CA LYS A 51 -3.67 6.36 3.77
C LYS A 51 -5.10 6.86 3.68
N ARG A 52 -6.00 6.27 4.47
CA ARG A 52 -7.39 6.75 4.52
C ARG A 52 -7.48 7.85 5.57
N GLY A 53 -8.09 8.97 5.21
CA GLY A 53 -8.26 10.13 6.06
C GLY A 53 -9.73 10.50 6.18
N LYS A 54 -10.05 11.28 7.22
CA LYS A 54 -11.30 12.00 7.36
C LYS A 54 -11.02 13.49 7.49
N TRP A 55 -11.89 14.32 6.95
CA TRP A 55 -11.93 15.74 7.25
C TRP A 55 -12.64 15.96 8.58
N LYS A 56 -11.97 16.65 9.51
CA LYS A 56 -12.59 17.09 10.78
C LYS A 56 -12.87 18.57 10.68
N PHE A 57 -14.12 18.98 10.76
CA PHE A 57 -14.46 20.41 10.81
C PHE A 57 -13.89 21.04 12.09
N THR A 58 -13.19 22.17 11.95
CA THR A 58 -12.55 22.88 13.07
C THR A 58 -13.15 24.26 13.34
N GLY A 59 -14.09 24.70 12.52
CA GLY A 59 -14.72 26.01 12.59
C GLY A 59 -14.60 26.78 11.28
N THR A 60 -15.14 27.99 11.27
CA THR A 60 -15.14 28.89 10.11
C THR A 60 -14.21 30.06 10.42
N ASP A 61 -13.35 30.43 9.47
CA ASP A 61 -12.53 31.64 9.53
C ASP A 61 -13.06 32.74 8.60
N LYS A 62 -12.27 33.80 8.34
CA LYS A 62 -12.68 34.90 7.46
C LYS A 62 -12.84 34.50 5.99
N ASN A 63 -12.30 33.34 5.61
CA ASN A 63 -12.26 32.83 4.25
C ASN A 63 -13.20 31.63 4.03
N GLY A 64 -13.72 31.01 5.10
CA GLY A 64 -14.71 29.93 4.99
C GLY A 64 -14.48 28.82 6.02
N ASP A 65 -14.97 27.63 5.71
CA ASP A 65 -14.88 26.47 6.59
C ASP A 65 -13.48 25.85 6.59
N VAL A 66 -12.97 25.59 7.79
CA VAL A 66 -11.63 25.05 8.01
C VAL A 66 -11.72 23.62 8.48
N TYR A 67 -11.08 22.72 7.72
CA TYR A 67 -11.04 21.30 8.00
C TYR A 67 -9.63 20.85 8.37
N GLN A 68 -9.54 19.85 9.23
CA GLN A 68 -8.29 19.21 9.63
C GLN A 68 -8.22 17.78 9.10
N CYS A 69 -7.09 17.43 8.46
CA CYS A 69 -6.83 16.07 8.05
C CYS A 69 -6.56 15.17 9.27
N SER A 70 -7.29 14.05 9.41
CA SER A 70 -7.08 13.11 10.51
C SER A 70 -5.73 12.37 10.50
N ASN A 71 -5.01 12.38 9.36
CA ASN A 71 -3.79 11.60 9.17
C ASN A 71 -2.50 12.42 9.32
N CYS A 72 -2.53 13.71 8.98
CA CYS A 72 -1.36 14.59 9.09
C CYS A 72 -1.62 15.84 9.93
N GLU A 73 -2.83 15.99 10.48
CA GLU A 73 -3.26 17.08 11.35
C GLU A 73 -3.20 18.49 10.75
N LEU A 74 -2.86 18.59 9.46
CA LEU A 74 -2.88 19.86 8.75
C LEU A 74 -4.30 20.42 8.69
N LYS A 75 -4.43 21.70 9.04
CA LYS A 75 -5.65 22.49 8.85
C LYS A 75 -5.60 23.19 7.50
N ILE A 76 -6.68 23.11 6.76
CA ILE A 76 -6.82 23.71 5.43
C ILE A 76 -8.23 24.28 5.28
N GLY A 77 -8.32 25.49 4.72
CA GLY A 77 -9.58 26.01 4.23
C GLY A 77 -9.94 25.28 2.94
N LEU A 78 -11.11 24.65 2.90
CA LEU A 78 -11.56 23.92 1.72
C LEU A 78 -12.74 24.67 1.12
N ASP A 79 -12.48 25.39 0.02
CA ASP A 79 -13.54 26.06 -0.74
C ASP A 79 -14.32 25.05 -1.64
N TYR A 80 -13.90 23.78 -1.65
CA TYR A 80 -14.48 22.68 -2.43
C TYR A 80 -14.17 21.31 -1.80
N GLU A 81 -15.03 20.33 -2.05
CA GLU A 81 -14.83 18.94 -1.59
C GLU A 81 -13.62 18.30 -2.28
N THR A 82 -12.63 17.87 -1.49
CA THR A 82 -11.46 17.14 -2.00
C THR A 82 -11.46 15.70 -1.50
N ASN A 83 -11.30 14.77 -2.44
CA ASN A 83 -11.17 13.35 -2.13
C ASN A 83 -9.79 12.96 -1.60
N TYR A 84 -8.85 13.91 -1.49
CA TYR A 84 -7.48 13.64 -1.04
C TYR A 84 -6.91 14.82 -0.25
N CYS A 85 -6.18 14.54 0.83
CA CYS A 85 -5.38 15.55 1.51
C CYS A 85 -4.21 16.01 0.62
N PRO A 86 -4.09 17.32 0.30
CA PRO A 86 -2.99 17.81 -0.53
C PRO A 86 -1.62 17.71 0.15
N ASN A 87 -1.58 17.61 1.48
CA ASN A 87 -0.33 17.55 2.24
C ASN A 87 0.25 16.15 2.38
N CYS A 88 -0.61 15.12 2.55
CA CYS A 88 -0.15 13.76 2.83
C CYS A 88 -0.66 12.70 1.85
N GLY A 89 -1.45 13.09 0.85
CA GLY A 89 -2.02 12.17 -0.14
C GLY A 89 -3.08 11.21 0.41
N ALA A 90 -3.52 11.39 1.65
CA ALA A 90 -4.53 10.53 2.24
C ALA A 90 -5.86 10.65 1.49
N LYS A 91 -6.45 9.54 1.06
CA LYS A 91 -7.77 9.50 0.43
C LYS A 91 -8.85 9.73 1.48
N MET A 92 -9.69 10.72 1.24
CA MET A 92 -10.78 11.11 2.12
C MET A 92 -11.99 10.27 1.77
N ASP A 93 -12.26 9.27 2.61
CA ASP A 93 -13.47 8.48 2.47
C ASP A 93 -14.59 9.23 3.18
N LEU A 94 -15.58 9.62 2.39
CA LEU A 94 -16.63 10.58 2.67
C LEU A 94 -17.32 10.39 4.03
N GLU A 95 -17.87 11.50 4.51
CA GLU A 95 -18.35 11.80 5.86
C GLU A 95 -19.27 10.74 6.49
N GLU A 96 -19.29 10.68 7.83
CA GLU A 96 -20.30 9.91 8.55
C GLU A 96 -21.70 10.41 8.17
N PRO A 97 -22.63 9.54 7.77
CA PRO A 97 -24.02 9.96 7.56
C PRO A 97 -24.62 10.38 8.91
N GLU A 98 -25.35 11.50 8.89
CA GLU A 98 -26.07 12.12 10.02
C GLU A 98 -27.00 11.15 10.77
#